data_AF-A0A7K4F5A9-F1
#
_entry.id   AF-A0A7K4F5A9-F1
#
_cell.length_a   1.000
_cell.length_b   1.000
_cell.length_c   1.000
_cell.angle_alpha   90.00
_cell.angle_beta   90.00
_cell.angle_gamma   90.00
#
_symmetry.space_group_name_H-M   'P 1'
#
loop_
_entity.id
_entity.type
_entity.pdbx_description
1 polymer ?
#
loop_
_entity_poly.entity_id
_entity_poly.type
_entity_poly.pdbx_seq_one_letter_code
_entity_poly.pdbx_strand_id
1 'polypeptide(L)'
;MSIKRIVSFLPSATELLYAFGVEDSLYGVTHECKYPSDAKLKPIVINSVINSDELSSKEIDKATCELLNDGNNIFVLNEENLKKAAPDLIISQETCEVCAAHT
;
A
#
# COMPACT_ATOMS: atom_id res chain seq x y z
N MET A 1 -0.11 -11.88 22.66
CA MET A 1 0.25 -10.48 22.33
C MET A 1 -1.03 -9.74 22.01
N SER A 2 -1.20 -8.49 22.48
CA SER A 2 -2.34 -7.66 22.09
C SER A 2 -1.95 -6.92 20.82
N ILE A 3 -2.74 -7.06 19.75
CA ILE A 3 -2.53 -6.31 18.51
C ILE A 3 -2.97 -4.87 18.74
N LYS A 4 -2.06 -3.90 18.60
CA LYS A 4 -2.32 -2.46 18.80
C LYS A 4 -1.87 -1.61 17.61
N ARG A 5 -0.96 -2.13 16.79
CA ARG A 5 -0.36 -1.41 15.66
C ARG A 5 -0.49 -2.24 14.40
N ILE A 6 -1.46 -1.88 13.57
CA ILE A 6 -1.78 -2.53 12.31
C ILE A 6 -1.23 -1.68 11.18
N VAL A 7 -0.59 -2.32 10.22
CA VAL A 7 -0.22 -1.72 8.94
C VAL A 7 -0.95 -2.49 7.84
N SER A 8 -1.58 -1.75 6.93
CA SER A 8 -2.31 -2.31 5.79
C SER A 8 -1.55 -2.08 4.49
N PHE A 9 -1.32 -3.15 3.74
CA PHE A 9 -0.61 -3.13 2.46
C PHE A 9 -1.56 -3.04 1.26
N LEU A 10 -2.85 -2.81 1.47
CA LEU A 10 -3.84 -2.69 0.40
C LEU A 10 -5.05 -1.82 0.79
N PRO A 11 -5.64 -1.08 -0.16
CA PRO A 11 -6.79 -0.21 0.11
C PRO A 11 -8.00 -0.95 0.71
N SER A 12 -8.34 -2.13 0.19
CA SER A 12 -9.50 -2.89 0.67
C SER A 12 -9.39 -3.30 2.15
N ALA A 13 -8.20 -3.72 2.60
CA ALA A 13 -7.98 -4.02 4.01
C ALA A 13 -8.02 -2.76 4.86
N THR A 14 -7.50 -1.63 4.35
CA THR A 14 -7.62 -0.33 5.02
C THR A 14 -9.09 0.04 5.22
N GLU A 15 -9.91 -0.05 4.19
CA GLU A 15 -11.34 0.25 4.26
C GLU A 15 -12.09 -0.66 5.24
N LEU A 16 -11.75 -1.96 5.28
CA LEU A 16 -12.31 -2.89 6.26
C LEU A 16 -11.96 -2.51 7.71
N LEU A 17 -10.72 -2.08 7.98
CA LEU A 17 -10.31 -1.64 9.32
C LEU A 17 -11.10 -0.41 9.78
N TYR A 18 -11.36 0.53 8.87
CA TYR A 18 -12.27 1.66 9.14
C TYR A 18 -13.70 1.19 9.37
N ALA A 19 -14.21 0.28 8.54
CA ALA A 19 -15.57 -0.25 8.70
C ALA A 19 -15.77 -1.01 10.02
N PHE A 20 -14.71 -1.62 10.55
CA PHE A 20 -14.72 -2.29 11.85
C PHE A 20 -14.49 -1.35 13.06
N GLY A 21 -14.22 -0.06 12.84
CA GLY A 21 -13.99 0.91 13.92
C GLY A 21 -12.66 0.71 14.65
N VAL A 22 -11.63 0.21 13.95
CA VAL A 22 -10.28 -0.04 14.49
C VAL A 22 -9.20 0.84 13.85
N GLU A 23 -9.60 1.93 13.21
CA GLU A 23 -8.73 2.90 12.53
C GLU A 23 -7.70 3.56 13.47
N ASP A 24 -7.98 3.65 14.77
CA ASP A 24 -7.02 4.14 15.77
C ASP A 24 -5.81 3.21 15.92
N SER A 25 -5.98 1.94 15.56
CA SER A 25 -4.91 0.96 15.52
C SER A 25 -4.20 0.92 14.15
N LEU A 26 -4.59 1.72 13.17
CA LEU A 26 -3.99 1.76 11.83
C LEU A 26 -2.86 2.80 11.77
N TYR A 27 -1.64 2.32 11.54
CA TYR A 27 -0.38 3.10 11.55
C TYR A 27 0.34 3.18 10.20
N GLY A 28 -0.18 2.52 9.16
CA GLY A 28 0.40 2.59 7.83
C GLY A 28 -0.57 2.11 6.76
N VAL A 29 -0.60 2.82 5.63
CA VAL A 29 -1.47 2.56 4.48
C VAL A 29 -0.71 2.66 3.16
N THR A 30 -1.36 2.36 2.04
CA THR A 30 -0.78 2.58 0.70
C THR A 30 -1.14 3.96 0.15
N HIS A 31 -0.40 4.45 -0.84
CA HIS A 31 -0.72 5.69 -1.57
C HIS A 31 -2.11 5.68 -2.25
N GLU A 32 -2.67 4.49 -2.51
CA GLU A 32 -4.00 4.34 -3.11
C GLU A 32 -5.14 4.38 -2.09
N CYS A 33 -4.85 4.42 -0.79
CA CYS A 33 -5.87 4.51 0.26
C CYS A 33 -6.51 5.92 0.27
N LYS A 34 -7.49 6.11 -0.63
CA LYS A 34 -8.20 7.38 -0.84
C LYS A 34 -9.55 7.44 -0.12
N TYR A 35 -10.02 6.32 0.44
CA TYR A 35 -11.28 6.20 1.19
C TYR A 35 -11.08 5.38 2.48
N PRO A 36 -11.77 5.73 3.59
CA PRO A 36 -12.39 7.04 3.83
C PRO A 36 -11.36 8.18 3.76
N SER A 37 -11.80 9.44 3.72
CA SER A 37 -10.90 10.59 3.57
C SER A 37 -9.76 10.61 4.58
N ASP A 38 -10.04 10.13 5.78
CA ASP A 38 -9.11 10.11 6.91
C ASP A 38 -7.97 9.10 6.71
N ALA A 39 -8.15 8.10 5.84
CA ALA A 39 -7.09 7.16 5.49
C ALA A 39 -5.89 7.88 4.84
N LYS A 40 -6.13 8.99 4.13
CA LYS A 40 -5.09 9.82 3.51
C LYS A 40 -4.17 10.50 4.53
N LEU A 41 -4.62 10.63 5.78
CA LEU A 41 -3.84 11.22 6.86
C LEU A 41 -2.89 10.21 7.52
N LYS A 42 -3.05 8.91 7.22
CA LYS A 42 -2.19 7.86 7.75
C LYS A 42 -0.84 7.85 7.02
N PRO A 43 0.25 7.43 7.68
CA PRO A 43 1.55 7.31 7.03
C PRO A 43 1.50 6.35 5.82
N ILE A 44 2.05 6.79 4.69
CA ILE A 44 2.15 5.94 3.50
C ILE A 44 3.35 5.00 3.65
N VAL A 45 3.09 3.70 3.68
CA VAL A 45 4.10 2.63 3.75
C VAL A 45 4.37 1.97 2.40
N ILE A 46 3.46 2.10 1.42
CA ILE A 46 3.65 1.58 0.06
C ILE A 46 3.37 2.68 -0.96
N ASN A 47 4.33 2.93 -1.85
CA ASN A 47 4.21 3.83 -3.00
C ASN A 47 4.27 3.03 -4.31
N SER A 48 3.76 3.63 -5.38
CA SER A 48 3.99 3.18 -6.76
C SER A 48 5.19 3.91 -7.35
N VAL A 49 5.99 3.20 -8.16
CA VAL A 49 7.04 3.81 -9.00
C VAL A 49 6.42 4.56 -10.18
N ILE A 50 5.22 4.14 -10.61
CA ILE A 50 4.45 4.75 -11.69
C ILE A 50 3.51 5.81 -11.10
N ASN A 51 3.65 7.06 -11.54
CA ASN A 51 2.70 8.12 -11.22
C ASN A 51 1.47 8.02 -12.15
N SER A 52 0.46 7.28 -11.72
CA SER A 52 -0.74 7.05 -12.52
C SER A 52 -1.60 8.30 -12.74
N ASP A 53 -1.45 9.34 -11.91
CA ASP A 53 -2.27 10.55 -12.00
C ASP A 53 -1.84 11.47 -13.16
N GLU A 54 -0.63 11.28 -13.70
CA GLU A 54 -0.06 12.08 -14.78
C GLU A 54 0.00 11.35 -16.14
N LEU A 55 -0.34 10.06 -16.16
CA LEU A 55 -0.16 9.18 -17.32
C LEU A 55 -1.50 8.68 -17.86
N SER A 56 -1.59 8.51 -19.18
CA SER A 56 -2.70 7.79 -19.79
C SER A 56 -2.61 6.28 -19.52
N SER A 57 -3.73 5.56 -19.63
CA SER A 57 -3.73 4.09 -19.45
C SER A 57 -2.73 3.36 -20.34
N LYS A 58 -2.48 3.86 -21.56
CA LYS A 58 -1.50 3.28 -22.48
C LYS A 58 -0.06 3.49 -22.02
N GLU A 59 0.22 4.64 -21.42
CA GLU A 59 1.54 4.93 -20.86
C GLU A 59 1.78 4.16 -19.57
N ILE A 60 0.76 4.00 -18.73
CA ILE A 60 0.80 3.15 -17.53
C ILE A 60 1.07 1.70 -17.92
N ASP A 61 0.34 1.15 -18.88
CA ASP A 61 0.52 -0.22 -19.39
C ASP A 61 1.96 -0.43 -19.89
N LYS A 62 2.45 0.49 -20.72
CA LYS A 62 3.82 0.46 -21.23
C LYS A 62 4.85 0.48 -20.11
N ALA A 63 4.75 1.42 -19.17
CA ALA A 63 5.69 1.53 -18.04
C ALA A 63 5.66 0.29 -17.14
N THR A 64 4.47 -0.28 -16.92
CA THR A 64 4.29 -1.51 -16.14
C THR A 64 4.99 -2.68 -16.82
N CYS A 65 4.80 -2.85 -18.14
CA CYS A 65 5.45 -3.91 -18.91
C CYS A 65 6.98 -3.77 -18.93
N GLU A 66 7.50 -2.55 -19.07
CA GLU A 66 8.94 -2.27 -19.02
C GLU A 66 9.53 -2.66 -17.65
N LEU A 67 8.90 -2.24 -16.54
CA LEU A 67 9.34 -2.60 -15.19
C LEU A 67 9.35 -4.12 -14.97
N LEU A 68 8.30 -4.82 -15.38
CA LEU A 68 8.20 -6.27 -15.24
C LEU A 68 9.26 -7.01 -16.07
N ASN A 69 9.49 -6.60 -17.32
CA ASN A 69 10.49 -7.23 -18.19
C ASN A 69 11.91 -7.04 -17.65
N ASP A 70 12.17 -5.91 -16.99
CA ASP A 70 13.46 -5.60 -16.37
C ASP A 70 13.61 -6.22 -14.96
N GLY A 71 12.58 -6.91 -14.45
CA GLY A 71 12.58 -7.50 -13.11
C GLY A 71 12.52 -6.46 -11.98
N ASN A 72 12.05 -5.25 -12.28
CA ASN A 72 11.90 -4.15 -11.32
C ASN A 72 10.54 -4.19 -10.64
N ASN A 73 10.50 -3.71 -9.40
CA ASN A 73 9.25 -3.62 -8.62
C ASN A 73 8.40 -2.43 -9.07
N ILE A 74 7.08 -2.66 -9.23
CA ILE A 74 6.10 -1.60 -9.51
C ILE A 74 5.73 -0.84 -8.23
N PHE A 75 5.75 -1.53 -7.10
CA PHE A 75 5.49 -0.97 -5.78
C PHE A 75 6.74 -1.01 -4.91
N VAL A 76 6.95 0.05 -4.15
CA VAL A 76 8.10 0.19 -3.25
C VAL A 76 7.65 0.44 -1.83
N LEU A 77 8.28 -0.28 -0.91
CA LEU A 77 8.05 -0.14 0.51
C LEU A 77 8.80 1.08 1.05
N ASN A 78 8.10 1.95 1.77
CA ASN A 78 8.73 3.00 2.56
C ASN A 78 9.23 2.38 3.88
N GLU A 79 10.46 1.87 3.86
CA GLU A 79 11.08 1.22 5.02
C GLU A 79 11.12 2.12 6.26
N GLU A 80 11.36 3.42 6.09
CA GLU A 80 11.39 4.34 7.23
C GLU A 80 10.03 4.43 7.91
N ASN A 81 8.97 4.62 7.13
CA ASN A 81 7.61 4.70 7.66
C ASN A 81 7.20 3.36 8.27
N LEU A 82 7.57 2.23 7.68
CA LEU A 82 7.27 0.92 8.26
C LEU A 82 8.00 0.71 9.60
N LYS A 83 9.28 1.06 9.69
CA LYS A 83 10.06 0.98 10.94
C LYS A 83 9.48 1.89 12.02
N LYS A 84 9.10 3.12 11.67
CA LYS A 84 8.42 4.07 12.58
C LYS A 84 7.03 3.58 12.99
N ALA A 85 6.32 2.89 12.09
CA ALA A 85 5.01 2.31 12.37
C ALA A 85 5.09 1.15 13.36
N ALA A 86 6.21 0.43 13.44
CA ALA A 86 6.44 -0.66 14.41
C ALA A 86 5.21 -1.60 14.57
N PRO A 87 4.77 -2.27 13.50
CA PRO A 87 3.53 -3.03 13.50
C PRO A 87 3.59 -4.30 14.36
N ASP A 88 2.49 -4.60 15.04
CA ASP A 88 2.22 -5.92 15.63
C ASP A 88 1.59 -6.87 14.61
N LEU A 89 0.91 -6.30 13.60
CA LEU A 89 0.24 -7.02 12.52
C LEU A 89 0.40 -6.25 11.20
N ILE A 90 0.81 -6.95 10.15
CA ILE A 90 0.76 -6.46 8.78
C ILE A 90 -0.34 -7.25 8.07
N ILE A 91 -1.33 -6.55 7.51
CA ILE A 91 -2.33 -7.13 6.64
C ILE A 91 -1.87 -6.94 5.21
N SER A 92 -1.62 -8.04 4.54
CA SER A 92 -1.31 -8.07 3.11
C SER A 92 -2.28 -9.02 2.42
N GLN A 93 -2.28 -8.99 1.10
CA GLN A 93 -2.96 -9.96 0.27
C GLN A 93 -1.90 -10.68 -0.55
N GLU A 94 -1.89 -12.00 -0.46
CA GLU A 94 -1.22 -12.81 -1.47
C GLU A 94 -2.09 -12.75 -2.72
N THR A 95 -1.60 -12.12 -3.81
CA THR A 95 -1.97 -12.43 -5.21
C THR A 95 -1.42 -11.41 -6.21
N CYS A 96 -1.02 -11.92 -7.40
CA CYS A 96 -0.65 -11.24 -8.66
C CYS A 96 0.86 -10.97 -8.85
N GLU A 97 1.52 -11.72 -9.76
CA GLU A 97 2.91 -11.48 -10.20
C GLU A 97 3.16 -10.06 -10.71
N VAL A 98 2.09 -9.36 -11.08
CA VAL A 98 2.14 -8.00 -11.63
C VAL A 98 1.88 -6.93 -10.57
N CYS A 99 1.06 -7.21 -9.56
CA CYS A 99 0.39 -6.15 -8.79
C CYS A 99 0.49 -6.29 -7.27
N ALA A 100 1.11 -7.35 -6.76
CA ALA A 100 1.42 -7.45 -5.33
C ALA A 100 2.74 -6.76 -5.01
N ALA A 101 2.75 -5.89 -3.98
CA ALA A 101 4.01 -5.45 -3.37
C ALA A 101 4.63 -6.63 -2.59
N HIS A 102 5.74 -7.17 -3.08
CA HIS A 102 6.52 -8.21 -2.41
C HIS A 102 7.94 -7.71 -2.13
N THR A 103 8.57 -8.26 -1.09
CA THR A 103 9.94 -7.95 -0.64
C THR A 103 11.00 -8.63 -1.49
#